data_AF-A0A9E2EGL4-F1
#
_entry.id   AF-A0A9E2EGL4-F1
#
_cell.length_a   1.000
_cell.length_b   1.000
_cell.length_c   1.000
_cell.angle_alpha   90.00
_cell.angle_beta   90.00
_cell.angle_gamma   90.00
#
_symmetry.space_group_name_H-M   'P 1'
#
loop_
_entity.id
_entity.type
_entity.pdbx_description
1 polymer ?
#
loop_
_entity_poly.entity_id
_entity_poly.type
_entity_poly.pdbx_seq_one_letter_code
_entity_poly.pdbx_strand_id
1 'polypeptide(L)' 'MAKEKFERSKPHVNVGTMGHIDHGKTTLTA' A
#
# COMPACT_ATOMS: atom_id res chain seq x y z
N MET A 1 -20.90 1.92 8.31
CA MET A 1 -20.18 3.19 8.55
C MET A 1 -19.79 3.77 7.20
N ALA A 2 -20.17 5.01 6.91
CA ALA A 2 -19.69 5.69 5.71
C ALA A 2 -18.20 6.04 5.91
N LYS A 3 -17.36 5.76 4.92
CA LYS A 3 -15.93 6.09 4.99
C LYS A 3 -15.79 7.61 4.94
N GLU A 4 -14.96 8.17 5.83
CA GLU A 4 -14.71 9.61 5.87
C GLU A 4 -14.10 10.09 4.54
N LYS A 5 -14.34 11.37 4.20
CA LYS A 5 -13.76 11.99 3.02
C LYS A 5 -12.25 12.09 3.20
N PHE A 6 -11.49 11.43 2.33
CA PHE A 6 -10.02 11.47 2.39
C PHE A 6 -9.49 12.80 1.83
N GLU A 7 -8.78 13.57 2.67
CA GLU A 7 -8.09 14.78 2.26
C GLU A 7 -6.69 14.47 1.70
N ARG A 8 -6.45 14.86 0.45
CA ARG A 8 -5.17 14.63 -0.27
C ARG A 8 -4.23 15.82 -0.13
N SER A 9 -3.78 16.13 1.08
CA SER A 9 -2.83 17.22 1.33
C SER A 9 -1.38 16.87 0.94
N LYS A 10 -1.06 15.58 0.82
CA LYS A 10 0.28 15.08 0.50
C LYS A 10 0.38 14.60 -0.96
N PRO A 11 1.57 14.66 -1.58
CA PRO A 11 1.83 14.05 -2.87
C PRO A 11 1.51 12.54 -2.86
N HIS A 12 0.88 12.07 -3.92
CA HIS A 12 0.58 10.66 -4.10
C HIS A 12 1.75 9.94 -4.78
N VAL A 13 2.09 8.74 -4.30
CA VAL A 13 3.16 7.93 -4.85
C VAL A 13 2.67 6.49 -5.04
N ASN A 14 2.97 5.93 -6.21
CA ASN A 14 2.69 4.52 -6.52
C ASN A 14 3.92 3.68 -6.14
N VAL A 15 3.75 2.69 -5.24
CA VAL A 15 4.81 1.77 -4.81
C VAL A 15 4.29 0.34 -4.72
N GLY A 16 5.20 -0.63 -4.78
CA GLY A 16 4.87 -2.04 -4.60
C GLY A 16 6.10 -2.87 -4.27
N THR A 17 5.87 -4.03 -3.64
CA THR A 17 6.93 -4.97 -3.27
C THR A 17 7.13 -6.01 -4.37
N MET A 18 8.35 -6.14 -4.90
CA MET A 18 8.73 -7.11 -5.95
C MET A 18 9.81 -8.09 -5.45
N GLY A 19 9.95 -9.26 -6.09
CA GLY A 19 10.94 -10.28 -5.69
C GLY A 19 10.50 -11.74 -5.91
N HIS A 20 11.35 -12.69 -5.52
CA HIS A 20 11.15 -14.15 -5.72
C HIS A 20 10.01 -14.74 -4.88
N ILE A 21 9.52 -15.95 -5.24
CA ILE A 21 8.53 -16.68 -4.45
C ILE A 21 9.06 -16.91 -3.02
N ASP A 22 8.16 -16.97 -2.04
CA ASP A 22 8.47 -17.19 -0.61
C ASP A 22 9.34 -16.14 0.09
N HIS A 23 9.69 -15.02 -0.56
CA HIS A 23 10.40 -13.90 0.08
C HIS A 23 9.48 -12.95 0.90
N GLY A 24 8.26 -13.37 1.23
CA GLY A 24 7.40 -12.63 2.17
C GLY A 24 6.83 -11.29 1.68
N LYS A 25 6.77 -11.05 0.36
CA LYS A 25 6.28 -9.77 -0.20
C LYS A 25 4.88 -9.38 0.27
N THR A 26 3.95 -10.35 0.33
CA THR A 26 2.58 -10.14 0.81
C THR A 26 2.55 -9.89 2.32
N THR A 27 3.30 -10.68 3.09
CA THR A 27 3.41 -10.53 4.55
C THR A 27 3.99 -9.18 4.96
N LEU A 28 4.86 -8.59 4.13
CA LEU A 28 5.44 -7.28 4.39
C LEU A 28 4.44 -6.13 4.18
N THR A 29 3.44 -6.30 3.29
CA THR A 29 2.53 -5.21 2.89
C THR A 29 1.11 -5.31 3.44
N ALA A 30 0.69 -6.50 3.88
CA ALA A 30 -0.66 -6.77 4.41
C ALA A 30 -0.73 -6.43 5.91
#